data_AF-A0AAW0VYK4-F1
#
_entry.id   AF-A0AAW0VYK4-F1
#
_cell.length_a   1.000
_cell.length_b   1.000
_cell.length_c   1.000
_cell.angle_alpha   90.00
_cell.angle_beta   90.00
_cell.angle_gamma   90.00
#
_symmetry.space_group_name_H-M   'P 1'
#
loop_
_entity.id
_entity.type
_entity.pdbx_description
1 polymer ?
#
loop_
_entity_poly.entity_id
_entity_poly.type
_entity_poly.pdbx_seq_one_letter_code
_entity_poly.pdbx_strand_id
1 'polypeptide(L)'
;MKKTLSPIPDEGNGASGSSGVEATVSLHTAKENLQNTFQTHQLHKEKLGSLEEEIAKLQKFRKDYEHLLKKLQTLPDKASHEVMVPFGSMAFMPGRLIHTNEILVLLGDNWFADRSAKQASDIVRRRLKVFQTATRRSKLRRVPGKSIAIF
;
A
#
# COMPACT_ATOMS: atom_id res chain seq x y z
N MET A 1 84.21 26.66 8.07
CA MET A 1 83.61 27.93 7.61
C MET A 1 82.34 28.17 8.44
N LYS A 2 82.49 28.89 9.56
CA LYS A 2 81.93 30.22 9.87
C LYS A 2 80.42 30.23 10.25
N LYS A 3 80.20 30.64 11.52
CA LYS A 3 78.96 30.94 12.27
C LYS A 3 78.12 32.06 11.65
N THR A 4 76.83 32.14 12.01
CA THR A 4 76.09 33.31 12.56
C THR A 4 74.61 32.95 12.78
N LEU A 5 74.11 32.80 14.02
CA LEU A 5 73.54 33.82 14.94
C LEU A 5 72.16 34.37 14.48
N SER A 6 71.14 34.10 15.30
CA SER A 6 69.76 34.61 15.27
C SER A 6 69.63 36.13 15.40
N PRO A 7 68.45 36.69 15.07
CA PRO A 7 67.77 37.56 16.06
C PRO A 7 66.23 37.36 16.15
N ILE A 8 65.70 37.42 17.38
CA ILE A 8 64.30 37.80 17.78
C ILE A 8 64.40 39.31 18.13
N PRO A 9 63.44 40.26 17.91
CA PRO A 9 62.00 40.27 18.27
C PRO A 9 61.07 40.91 17.18
N ASP A 10 59.74 40.91 17.25
CA ASP A 10 58.94 41.93 17.96
C ASP A 10 57.45 41.55 18.09
N GLU A 11 56.85 41.98 19.20
CA GLU A 11 55.45 41.83 19.55
C GLU A 11 54.51 42.62 18.62
N GLY A 12 53.31 42.11 18.36
CA GLY A 12 52.33 42.88 17.58
C GLY A 12 51.00 42.19 17.27
N ASN A 13 50.17 42.03 18.31
CA ASN A 13 48.75 42.43 18.32
C ASN A 13 47.78 41.91 17.24
N GLY A 14 46.79 41.12 17.70
CA GLY A 14 45.39 41.33 17.34
C GLY A 14 44.80 40.47 16.22
N ALA A 15 44.02 39.46 16.60
CA ALA A 15 42.60 39.29 16.20
C ALA A 15 42.12 37.87 16.52
N SER A 16 41.56 37.74 17.72
CA SER A 16 40.46 36.84 18.03
C SER A 16 39.40 36.86 16.91
N GLY A 17 39.03 35.71 16.33
CA GLY A 17 37.93 35.70 15.36
C GLY A 17 37.49 34.40 14.67
N SER A 18 38.05 33.22 14.96
CA SER A 18 37.72 32.01 14.18
C SER A 18 36.75 31.01 14.80
N SER A 19 36.38 31.11 16.09
CA SER A 19 35.54 30.11 16.76
C SER A 19 34.03 30.21 16.48
N GLY A 20 33.56 31.32 15.90
CA GLY A 20 32.12 31.57 15.68
C GLY A 20 31.57 31.04 14.34
N VAL A 21 32.42 30.85 13.34
CA VAL A 21 31.97 30.50 11.97
C VAL A 21 31.78 28.98 11.84
N GLU A 22 32.62 28.15 12.46
CA GLU A 22 32.44 26.69 12.47
C GLU A 22 31.19 26.25 13.25
N ALA A 23 30.89 26.92 14.36
CA ALA A 23 29.70 26.63 15.17
C ALA A 23 28.39 27.03 14.44
N THR A 24 28.39 28.14 13.70
CA THR A 24 27.21 28.60 12.95
C THR A 24 26.98 27.79 11.67
N VAL A 25 28.04 27.37 10.97
CA VAL A 25 27.94 26.42 9.86
C VAL A 25 27.43 25.06 10.34
N SER A 26 27.93 24.55 11.47
CA SER A 26 27.48 23.29 12.07
C SER A 26 25.99 23.33 12.51
N LEU A 27 25.55 24.46 13.10
CA LEU A 27 24.14 24.66 13.46
C LEU A 27 23.22 24.78 12.23
N HIS A 28 23.68 25.40 11.14
CA HIS A 28 22.94 25.47 9.88
C HIS A 28 22.76 24.06 9.27
N THR A 29 23.83 23.29 9.18
CA THR A 29 23.79 21.90 8.66
C THR A 29 22.94 20.99 9.54
N ALA A 30 23.00 21.14 10.86
CA ALA A 30 22.14 20.39 11.79
C ALA A 30 20.66 20.73 11.62
N LYS A 31 20.33 22.00 11.39
CA LYS A 31 18.95 22.46 11.13
C LYS A 31 18.41 21.93 9.81
N GLU A 32 19.24 21.92 8.77
CA GLU A 32 18.89 21.41 7.44
C GLU A 32 18.67 19.89 7.45
N ASN A 33 19.53 19.14 8.15
CA ASN A 33 19.36 17.70 8.36
C ASN A 33 18.07 17.39 9.15
N LEU A 34 17.77 18.15 10.20
CA LEU A 34 16.53 18.00 10.96
C LEU A 34 15.31 18.23 10.05
N GLN A 35 15.34 19.27 9.23
CA GLN A 35 14.26 19.58 8.31
C GLN A 35 14.04 18.48 7.25
N ASN A 36 15.13 17.90 6.73
CA ASN A 36 15.08 16.75 5.82
C ASN A 36 14.52 15.49 6.51
N THR A 37 14.91 15.22 7.77
CA THR A 37 14.36 14.09 8.53
C THR A 37 12.87 14.25 8.82
N PHE A 38 12.41 15.47 9.08
CA PHE A 38 10.99 15.75 9.28
C PHE A 38 10.19 15.52 7.99
N GLN A 39 10.67 16.03 6.85
CA GLN A 39 10.02 15.83 5.55
C GLN A 39 9.93 14.35 5.17
N THR A 40 11.02 13.60 5.35
CA THR A 40 11.04 12.15 5.07
C THR A 40 10.08 11.38 5.98
N HIS A 41 9.98 11.76 7.26
CA HIS A 41 9.02 11.15 8.18
C HIS A 41 7.56 11.41 7.78
N GLN A 42 7.23 12.64 7.35
CA GLN A 42 5.88 12.95 6.87
C GLN A 42 5.51 12.18 5.61
N LEU A 43 6.44 12.08 4.66
CA LEU A 43 6.26 11.30 3.44
C LEU A 43 6.09 9.80 3.74
N HIS A 44 6.81 9.26 4.72
CA HIS A 44 6.60 7.88 5.17
C HIS A 44 5.22 7.70 5.80
N LYS A 45 4.74 8.67 6.57
CA LYS A 45 3.40 8.64 7.18
C LYS A 45 2.29 8.63 6.13
N GLU A 46 2.39 9.45 5.09
CA GLU A 46 1.45 9.47 3.96
C GLU A 46 1.46 8.14 3.17
N LYS A 47 2.65 7.59 2.93
CA LYS A 47 2.80 6.26 2.30
C LYS A 47 2.17 5.16 3.14
N LEU A 48 2.30 5.21 4.47
CA LEU A 48 1.65 4.25 5.35
C LEU A 48 0.12 4.36 5.28
N GLY A 49 -0.42 5.59 5.31
CA GLY A 49 -1.87 5.81 5.19
C GLY A 49 -2.44 5.30 3.87
N SER A 50 -1.82 5.64 2.75
CA SER A 50 -2.26 5.16 1.42
C SER A 50 -2.19 3.62 1.28
N LEU A 51 -1.15 2.99 1.84
CA LEU A 51 -1.03 1.53 1.88
C LEU A 51 -2.12 0.89 2.77
N GLU A 52 -2.49 1.52 3.88
CA GLU A 52 -3.57 1.04 4.75
C GLU A 52 -4.92 1.08 4.05
N GLU A 53 -5.22 2.16 3.32
CA GLU A 53 -6.42 2.25 2.49
C GLU A 53 -6.45 1.18 1.39
N GLU A 54 -5.32 0.94 0.72
CA GLU A 54 -5.22 -0.09 -0.31
C GLU A 54 -5.47 -1.48 0.27
N ILE A 55 -4.91 -1.79 1.45
CA ILE A 55 -5.17 -3.04 2.16
C ILE A 55 -6.66 -3.16 2.52
N ALA A 56 -7.29 -2.09 3.01
CA ALA A 56 -8.71 -2.09 3.35
C ALA A 56 -9.59 -2.36 2.12
N LYS A 57 -9.27 -1.73 0.98
CA LYS A 57 -9.95 -1.97 -0.31
C LYS A 57 -9.81 -3.42 -0.76
N LEU A 58 -8.59 -3.97 -0.72
CA LEU A 58 -8.33 -5.38 -1.07
C LEU A 58 -9.07 -6.36 -0.15
N GLN A 59 -9.17 -6.06 1.15
CA GLN A 59 -9.95 -6.86 2.09
C GLN A 59 -11.45 -6.83 1.78
N LYS A 60 -11.99 -5.66 1.42
CA LYS A 60 -13.39 -5.52 1.00
C LYS A 60 -13.66 -6.35 -0.25
N PHE A 61 -12.83 -6.21 -1.29
CA PHE A 61 -12.96 -7.03 -2.49
C PHE A 61 -12.89 -8.54 -2.19
N ARG A 62 -12.01 -8.97 -1.30
CA ARG A 62 -11.94 -10.38 -0.88
C ARG A 62 -13.26 -10.87 -0.31
N LYS A 63 -13.86 -10.11 0.61
CA LYS A 63 -15.17 -10.44 1.20
C LYS A 63 -16.26 -10.47 0.14
N ASP A 64 -16.30 -9.49 -0.76
CA ASP A 64 -17.28 -9.43 -1.83
C ASP A 64 -17.20 -10.67 -2.74
N TYR A 65 -15.99 -11.12 -3.09
CA TYR A 65 -15.77 -12.36 -3.85
C TYR A 65 -16.18 -13.63 -3.06
N GLU A 66 -15.94 -13.68 -1.75
CA GLU A 66 -16.40 -14.79 -0.90
C GLU A 66 -17.94 -14.86 -0.84
N HIS A 67 -18.61 -13.72 -0.71
CA HIS A 67 -20.08 -13.64 -0.76
C HIS A 67 -20.63 -14.01 -2.14
N LEU A 68 -19.99 -13.54 -3.21
CA LEU A 68 -20.34 -13.90 -4.58
C LEU A 68 -20.20 -15.41 -4.80
N LEU A 69 -19.11 -16.02 -4.36
CA LEU A 69 -18.88 -17.46 -4.50
C LEU A 69 -19.98 -18.28 -3.80
N LYS A 70 -20.35 -17.91 -2.57
CA LYS A 70 -21.45 -18.57 -1.85
C LYS A 70 -22.76 -18.46 -2.62
N LYS A 71 -23.09 -17.26 -3.11
CA LYS A 71 -24.31 -17.05 -3.91
C LYS A 71 -24.30 -17.87 -5.20
N LEU A 72 -23.19 -17.89 -5.93
CA LEU A 72 -23.04 -18.68 -7.16
C LEU A 72 -23.18 -20.19 -6.92
N GLN A 73 -22.86 -20.67 -5.72
CA GLN A 73 -23.04 -22.08 -5.35
C GLN A 73 -24.47 -22.41 -4.97
N THR A 74 -25.23 -21.48 -4.38
CA THR A 74 -26.61 -21.71 -3.92
C THR A 74 -27.69 -21.30 -4.93
N LEU A 75 -27.37 -20.40 -5.86
CA LEU A 75 -28.27 -19.98 -6.94
C LEU A 75 -28.79 -21.14 -7.82
N PRO A 76 -27.95 -22.12 -8.23
CA PRO A 76 -28.41 -23.21 -9.10
C PRO A 76 -29.33 -24.22 -8.40
N ASP A 77 -29.51 -24.16 -7.08
CA ASP A 77 -30.32 -25.13 -6.32
C ASP A 77 -31.82 -25.06 -6.62
N LYS A 78 -32.31 -23.91 -7.11
CA LYS A 78 -33.68 -23.77 -7.61
C LYS A 78 -33.65 -23.17 -9.00
N ALA A 79 -34.46 -23.75 -9.91
CA ALA A 79 -34.59 -23.27 -11.29
C ALA A 79 -35.19 -21.86 -11.38
N SER A 80 -35.97 -21.46 -10.37
CA SER A 80 -36.64 -20.17 -10.31
C SER A 80 -36.62 -19.63 -8.89
N HIS A 81 -36.26 -18.35 -8.73
CA HIS A 81 -36.35 -17.63 -7.45
C HIS A 81 -37.24 -16.41 -7.61
N GLU A 82 -38.19 -16.21 -6.71
CA GLU A 82 -38.92 -14.94 -6.63
C GLU A 82 -38.06 -13.93 -5.88
N VAL A 83 -37.82 -12.77 -6.50
CA VAL A 83 -36.87 -11.77 -6.01
C VAL A 83 -37.47 -10.38 -6.17
N MET A 84 -37.28 -9.55 -5.15
CA MET A 84 -37.61 -8.13 -5.22
C MET A 84 -36.44 -7.37 -5.85
N VAL A 85 -36.63 -6.85 -7.07
CA VAL A 85 -35.61 -6.10 -7.79
C VAL A 85 -35.72 -4.63 -7.39
N PRO A 86 -34.64 -4.00 -6.88
CA PRO A 86 -34.66 -2.58 -6.56
C PRO A 86 -34.84 -1.76 -7.83
N PHE A 87 -35.89 -0.94 -7.86
CA PHE A 87 -36.22 -0.02 -8.95
C PHE A 87 -36.06 1.41 -8.43
N GLY A 88 -34.81 1.86 -8.31
CA GLY A 88 -34.46 3.16 -7.74
C GLY A 88 -34.27 3.15 -6.22
N SER A 89 -34.22 4.34 -5.61
CA SER A 89 -33.84 4.52 -4.20
C SER A 89 -34.91 4.10 -3.18
N MET A 90 -36.18 4.06 -3.58
CA MET A 90 -37.31 3.83 -2.67
C MET A 90 -38.32 2.79 -3.16
N ALA A 91 -38.11 2.14 -4.30
CA ALA A 91 -39.06 1.17 -4.83
C ALA A 91 -38.40 -0.18 -5.11
N PHE A 92 -39.19 -1.25 -4.92
CA PHE A 92 -38.83 -2.62 -5.27
C PHE A 92 -39.97 -3.21 -6.11
N MET A 93 -39.62 -3.87 -7.20
CA MET A 93 -40.59 -4.57 -8.05
C MET A 93 -40.49 -6.09 -7.84
N PRO A 94 -41.63 -6.80 -7.74
CA PRO A 94 -41.62 -8.25 -7.70
C PRO A 94 -41.17 -8.79 -9.06
N GLY A 95 -40.20 -9.70 -9.04
CA GLY A 95 -39.66 -10.35 -10.22
C GLY A 95 -39.32 -11.82 -9.95
N ARG A 96 -38.94 -12.53 -11.02
CA ARG A 96 -38.53 -13.93 -10.96
C ARG A 96 -37.21 -14.10 -11.69
N LEU A 97 -36.22 -14.67 -11.00
CA LEU A 97 -34.96 -15.07 -11.61
C LEU A 97 -35.17 -16.43 -12.28
N ILE A 98 -35.08 -16.46 -13.61
CA ILE A 98 -35.14 -17.66 -14.46
C ILE A 98 -33.73 -18.02 -14.94
N HIS A 99 -33.48 -19.29 -15.29
CA HIS A 99 -32.17 -19.76 -15.76
C HIS A 99 -31.02 -19.48 -14.77
N THR A 100 -31.19 -19.84 -13.50
CA THR A 100 -30.21 -19.63 -12.42
C THR A 100 -28.85 -20.30 -12.62
N ASN A 101 -28.75 -21.19 -13.61
CA ASN A 101 -27.52 -21.82 -14.04
C ASN A 101 -26.72 -20.98 -15.03
N GLU A 102 -27.32 -20.01 -15.71
CA GLU A 102 -26.68 -19.20 -16.75
C GLU A 102 -26.33 -17.82 -16.18
N ILE A 103 -25.04 -17.48 -16.25
CA ILE A 103 -24.48 -16.31 -15.58
C ILE A 103 -23.59 -15.57 -16.55
N LEU A 104 -23.87 -14.27 -16.71
CA LEU A 104 -23.05 -13.37 -17.51
C LEU A 104 -21.78 -12.99 -16.73
N VAL A 105 -20.61 -13.39 -17.23
CA VAL A 105 -19.33 -13.13 -16.59
C VAL A 105 -18.48 -12.18 -17.42
N LEU A 106 -17.95 -11.13 -16.79
CA LEU A 106 -16.94 -10.24 -17.38
C LEU A 106 -15.57 -10.95 -17.42
N LEU A 107 -15.03 -11.18 -18.62
CA LEU A 107 -13.74 -11.85 -18.81
C LEU A 107 -12.56 -10.87 -18.77
N GLY A 108 -12.77 -9.64 -19.23
CA GLY A 108 -11.78 -8.56 -19.38
C GLY A 108 -12.19 -7.63 -20.52
N ASP A 109 -11.66 -6.40 -20.58
CA ASP A 109 -11.88 -5.46 -21.70
C ASP A 109 -13.34 -5.30 -22.16
N ASN A 110 -14.26 -5.22 -21.19
CA ASN A 110 -15.71 -5.14 -21.42
C ASN A 110 -16.33 -6.31 -22.21
N TRP A 111 -15.62 -7.45 -22.33
CA TRP A 111 -16.15 -8.66 -22.93
C TRP A 111 -16.89 -9.51 -21.90
N PHE A 112 -18.16 -9.76 -22.21
CA PHE A 112 -19.04 -10.61 -21.42
C PHE A 112 -19.27 -11.94 -22.13
N ALA A 113 -19.36 -13.02 -21.35
CA ALA A 113 -19.69 -14.34 -21.87
C ALA A 113 -20.64 -15.05 -20.90
N ASP A 114 -21.61 -15.77 -21.47
CA ASP A 114 -22.48 -16.65 -20.70
C ASP A 114 -21.71 -17.88 -20.23
N ARG A 115 -21.80 -18.14 -18.94
CA ARG A 115 -21.13 -19.26 -18.29
C ARG A 115 -22.09 -19.96 -17.34
N SER A 116 -21.88 -21.26 -17.18
CA SER A 116 -22.61 -22.00 -16.14
C SER A 116 -22.25 -21.48 -14.74
N ALA A 117 -23.15 -21.62 -13.77
CA ALA A 117 -22.90 -21.29 -12.37
C ALA A 117 -21.62 -21.95 -11.83
N LYS A 118 -21.37 -23.20 -12.24
CA LYS A 118 -20.13 -23.93 -11.93
C LYS A 118 -18.89 -23.24 -12.51
N GLN A 119 -18.89 -22.96 -13.81
CA GLN A 119 -17.77 -22.26 -14.47
C GLN A 119 -17.52 -20.86 -13.90
N ALA A 120 -18.59 -20.11 -13.63
CA ALA A 120 -18.50 -18.80 -12.98
C ALA A 120 -17.85 -18.91 -11.59
N SER A 121 -18.20 -19.93 -10.81
CA SER A 121 -17.60 -20.20 -9.51
C SER A 121 -16.10 -20.50 -9.63
N ASP A 122 -15.68 -21.25 -10.65
CA ASP A 122 -14.27 -21.59 -10.89
C ASP A 122 -13.45 -20.36 -11.29
N ILE A 123 -14.02 -19.47 -12.11
CA ILE A 123 -13.41 -18.18 -12.46
C ILE A 123 -13.19 -17.34 -11.20
N VAL A 124 -14.20 -17.24 -10.33
CA VAL A 124 -14.10 -16.51 -9.06
C VAL A 124 -13.03 -17.12 -8.14
N ARG A 125 -12.99 -18.45 -8.00
CA ARG A 125 -11.94 -19.14 -7.21
C ARG A 125 -10.54 -18.84 -7.74
N ARG A 126 -10.34 -18.87 -9.06
CA ARG A 126 -9.05 -18.55 -9.68
C ARG A 126 -8.65 -17.11 -9.37
N ARG A 127 -9.57 -16.14 -9.48
CA ARG A 127 -9.32 -14.74 -9.14
C ARG A 127 -8.95 -14.58 -7.65
N LEU A 128 -9.69 -15.23 -6.76
CA LEU A 128 -9.41 -15.19 -5.32
C LEU A 128 -8.02 -15.74 -4.98
N LYS A 129 -7.59 -16.82 -5.64
CA LYS A 129 -6.24 -17.39 -5.47
C LYS A 129 -5.15 -16.38 -5.85
N VAL A 130 -5.32 -15.65 -6.96
CA VAL A 130 -4.40 -14.57 -7.36
C VAL A 130 -4.33 -13.48 -6.29
N PHE A 131 -5.47 -13.04 -5.75
CA PHE A 131 -5.52 -12.06 -4.66
C PHE A 131 -4.84 -12.56 -3.37
N GLN A 132 -5.02 -13.83 -3.01
CA GLN A 132 -4.39 -14.43 -1.84
C GLN A 132 -2.86 -14.49 -1.99
N THR A 133 -2.36 -14.88 -3.16
CA THR A 133 -0.92 -14.87 -3.46
C THR A 133 -0.35 -13.45 -3.41
N ALA A 134 -1.04 -12.46 -3.98
CA ALA A 134 -0.64 -11.07 -3.93
C ALA A 134 -0.59 -10.52 -2.49
N THR A 135 -1.61 -10.80 -1.69
CA THR A 135 -1.68 -10.39 -0.27
C THR A 135 -0.59 -11.04 0.58
N ARG A 136 -0.26 -12.31 0.31
CA ARG A 136 0.83 -13.00 1.02
C ARG A 136 2.17 -12.32 0.76
N ARG A 137 2.41 -11.86 -0.47
CA ARG A 137 3.64 -11.14 -0.86
C ARG A 137 3.74 -9.76 -0.20
N SER A 138 2.63 -9.04 -0.02
CA SER A 138 2.63 -7.74 0.67
C SER A 138 2.79 -7.88 2.19
N LYS A 139 2.20 -8.92 2.82
CA LYS A 139 2.40 -9.21 4.25
C LYS A 139 3.83 -9.68 4.58
N LEU A 140 4.48 -10.43 3.68
CA LEU A 140 5.85 -10.91 3.92
C LEU A 140 6.90 -9.78 3.95
N ARG A 141 6.64 -8.65 3.26
CA ARG A 141 7.45 -7.43 3.37
C ARG A 141 7.24 -6.67 4.70
N ARG A 142 6.17 -6.94 5.44
CA ARG A 142 5.81 -6.29 6.72
C ARG A 142 6.25 -7.09 7.96
N VAL A 143 7.19 -8.03 7.85
CA VAL A 143 7.78 -8.70 9.03
C VAL A 143 9.15 -8.08 9.36
N PRO A 144 9.22 -6.90 10.00
CA PRO A 144 10.41 -6.51 10.72
C PRO A 144 10.44 -7.29 12.03
N GLY A 145 11.51 -8.04 12.31
CA GLY A 145 11.76 -8.50 13.68
C GLY A 145 12.11 -9.97 13.91
N LYS A 146 12.36 -10.80 12.89
CA LYS A 146 13.26 -11.93 13.13
C LYS A 146 14.68 -11.46 12.87
N SER A 147 15.31 -10.96 13.94
CA SER A 147 16.75 -10.81 14.05
C SER A 147 17.40 -12.05 13.45
N ILE A 148 18.02 -11.88 12.30
CA ILE A 148 19.05 -12.78 11.83
C ILE A 148 20.23 -12.49 12.77
N ALA A 149 20.25 -13.20 13.89
CA ALA A 149 21.46 -13.44 14.64
C ALA A 149 22.30 -14.36 13.76
N ILE A 150 23.31 -13.79 13.10
CA ILE A 150 24.47 -14.54 12.62
C ILE A 150 25.56 -14.18 13.62
N PHE A 151 25.74 -15.06 14.59
CA PHE A 151 27.06 -15.35 15.13
C PHE A 151 27.81 -16.19 14.10
#